data_AF-A0A7X9DVW9-F1
#
_entry.id   AF-A0A7X9DVW9-F1
#
_cell.length_a   1.000
_cell.length_b   1.000
_cell.length_c   1.000
_cell.angle_alpha   90.00
_cell.angle_beta   90.00
_cell.angle_gamma   90.00
#
_symmetry.space_group_name_H-M   'P 1'
#
loop_
_entity.id
_entity.type
_entity.pdbx_description
1 polymer ?
#
loop_
_entity_poly.entity_id
_entity_poly.type
_entity_poly.pdbx_seq_one_letter_code
_entity_poly.pdbx_strand_id
1 'polypeptide(L)'
;MKRMLLVVLGVGLLGGLIQAKDRDAAFYQKQFEQWSRAIAELKNADTDGSLSADIELIRTWITQGQAFLAQDKASAIDPLLLRVEAQVEYLRVKLDRIAAENAAQESEDQAVAMEKQAEQVAAAAQAAEERVRELESRGP
;
A
#
# COMPACT_ATOMS: atom_id res chain seq x y z
N MET A 1 20.98 -6.66 13.97
CA MET A 1 20.54 -5.27 13.71
C MET A 1 21.28 -4.70 12.51
N LYS A 2 20.78 -4.93 11.28
CA LYS A 2 21.35 -4.34 10.04
C LYS A 2 20.46 -4.70 8.83
N ARG A 3 19.32 -4.02 8.68
CA ARG A 3 18.60 -3.89 7.40
C ARG A 3 17.81 -2.56 7.39
N MET A 4 18.52 -1.47 7.58
CA MET A 4 18.09 -0.16 7.08
C MET A 4 19.08 0.19 5.97
N LEU A 5 18.74 -0.20 4.74
CA LEU A 5 19.46 0.27 3.58
C LEU A 5 18.51 0.27 2.39
N LEU A 6 18.11 1.49 2.04
CA LEU A 6 17.84 1.95 0.68
C LEU A 6 16.98 1.06 -0.21
N VAL A 7 15.71 1.40 -0.31
CA VAL A 7 15.03 1.53 -1.61
C VAL A 7 14.21 2.82 -1.60
N VAL A 8 14.91 3.96 -1.43
CA VAL A 8 14.45 5.24 -2.02
C VAL A 8 14.89 5.17 -3.48
N LEU A 9 14.20 4.34 -4.25
CA LEU A 9 14.10 4.42 -5.70
C LEU A 9 12.76 5.13 -5.94
N GLY A 10 12.66 6.44 -5.80
CA GLY A 10 13.58 7.34 -6.50
C GLY A 10 13.47 7.16 -8.01
N VAL A 11 12.36 6.64 -8.51
CA VAL A 11 11.97 6.82 -9.91
C VAL A 11 11.25 8.16 -10.01
N GLY A 12 12.03 9.21 -9.79
CA GLY A 12 11.78 10.49 -10.46
C GLY A 12 11.91 10.24 -11.95
N LEU A 13 10.83 9.77 -12.58
CA LEU A 13 10.71 9.60 -14.03
C LEU A 13 10.47 10.96 -14.72
N LEU A 14 11.12 12.01 -14.22
CA LEU A 14 11.30 13.28 -14.93
C LEU A 14 12.76 13.77 -14.81
N GLY A 15 13.72 12.84 -14.65
CA GLY A 15 15.10 12.99 -15.11
C GLY A 15 15.23 12.89 -16.64
N GLY A 16 14.20 13.30 -17.38
CA GLY A 16 14.24 13.49 -18.82
C GLY A 16 14.76 14.90 -19.11
N LEU A 17 16.07 14.98 -19.32
CA LEU A 17 16.81 16.10 -19.90
C LEU A 17 15.93 17.03 -20.75
N ILE A 18 15.96 18.29 -20.36
CA ILE A 18 15.79 19.51 -21.14
C ILE A 18 16.01 19.26 -22.64
N GLN A 19 14.94 18.92 -23.35
CA GLN A 19 14.70 19.46 -24.68
C GLN A 19 13.41 20.22 -24.56
N ALA A 20 13.46 21.53 -24.79
CA ALA A 20 12.30 22.37 -25.07
C ALA A 20 11.68 21.94 -26.42
N LYS A 21 11.31 20.67 -26.54
CA LYS A 21 10.41 20.15 -27.55
C LYS A 21 9.03 20.40 -27.01
N ASP A 22 8.24 21.17 -27.76
CA ASP A 22 6.87 21.54 -27.42
C ASP A 22 6.14 20.36 -26.76
N ARG A 23 5.63 20.58 -25.55
CA ARG A 23 4.70 19.63 -24.92
C ARG A 23 3.46 19.60 -25.78
N ASP A 24 3.46 18.67 -26.72
CA ASP A 24 2.41 18.50 -27.72
C ASP A 24 1.29 17.60 -27.21
N ALA A 25 0.25 17.44 -28.02
CA ALA A 25 -0.88 16.62 -27.65
C ALA A 25 -0.50 15.16 -27.37
N ALA A 26 0.46 14.62 -28.12
CA ALA A 26 0.94 13.26 -27.94
C ALA A 26 1.65 13.07 -26.59
N PHE A 27 2.41 14.06 -26.14
CA PHE A 27 3.01 14.06 -24.81
C PHE A 27 1.94 13.95 -23.72
N TYR A 28 0.93 14.82 -23.75
CA TYR A 28 -0.13 14.84 -22.73
C TYR A 28 -0.98 13.56 -22.76
N GLN A 29 -1.28 13.03 -23.94
CA GLN A 29 -2.02 11.79 -24.06
C GLN A 29 -1.29 10.60 -23.40
N LYS A 30 0.03 10.49 -23.60
CA LYS A 30 0.86 9.49 -22.92
C LYS A 30 0.84 9.65 -21.40
N GLN A 31 0.88 10.89 -20.91
CA GLN A 31 0.78 11.16 -19.47
C GLN A 31 -0.57 10.70 -18.92
N PHE A 32 -1.69 11.01 -19.58
CA PHE A 32 -3.01 10.56 -19.13
C PHE A 32 -3.14 9.04 -19.15
N GLU A 33 -2.59 8.35 -20.15
CA GLU A 33 -2.56 6.89 -20.20
C GLU A 33 -1.75 6.28 -19.06
N GLN A 34 -0.56 6.83 -18.79
CA GLN A 34 0.28 6.42 -17.67
C GLN A 34 -0.46 6.56 -16.35
N TRP A 35 -1.05 7.73 -16.09
CA TRP A 35 -1.78 7.97 -14.85
C TRP A 35 -3.06 7.13 -14.73
N SER A 36 -3.74 6.87 -15.85
CA SER A 36 -4.91 5.97 -15.89
C SER A 36 -4.53 4.53 -15.50
N ARG A 37 -3.33 4.06 -15.87
CA ARG A 37 -2.82 2.76 -15.43
C ARG A 37 -2.45 2.77 -13.96
N ALA A 38 -1.76 3.82 -13.50
CA ALA A 38 -1.39 3.96 -12.09
C ALA A 38 -2.61 3.94 -11.15
N ILE A 39 -3.71 4.62 -11.51
CA ILE A 39 -4.94 4.56 -10.69
C ILE A 39 -5.66 3.21 -10.77
N ALA A 40 -5.49 2.46 -11.86
CA ALA A 40 -6.03 1.10 -11.97
C ALA A 40 -5.26 0.14 -11.06
N GLU A 41 -3.94 0.28 -10.98
CA GLU A 41 -3.09 -0.44 -10.03
C GLU A 41 -3.47 -0.11 -8.58
N LEU A 42 -3.61 1.18 -8.25
CA LEU A 42 -4.06 1.61 -6.92
C LEU A 42 -5.44 1.03 -6.56
N LYS A 43 -6.40 1.06 -7.50
CA LYS A 43 -7.73 0.47 -7.29
C LYS A 43 -7.68 -1.03 -7.03
N ASN A 44 -6.80 -1.75 -7.73
CA ASN A 44 -6.66 -3.20 -7.54
C ASN A 44 -5.98 -3.55 -6.22
N ALA A 45 -5.11 -2.67 -5.71
CA ALA A 45 -4.47 -2.82 -4.41
C ALA A 45 -5.38 -2.39 -3.23
N ASP A 46 -6.38 -1.55 -3.49
CA ASP A 46 -7.36 -1.06 -2.51
C ASP A 46 -8.40 -2.14 -2.17
N THR A 47 -8.04 -3.09 -1.30
CA THR A 47 -8.91 -4.21 -0.92
C THR A 47 -10.08 -3.82 -0.03
N ASP A 48 -9.97 -2.71 0.71
CA ASP A 48 -10.99 -2.24 1.66
C ASP A 48 -11.82 -1.07 1.14
N GLY A 49 -11.48 -0.53 -0.03
CA GLY A 49 -12.18 0.59 -0.67
C GLY A 49 -11.84 1.95 -0.07
N SER A 50 -10.83 2.03 0.80
CA SER A 50 -10.45 3.25 1.53
C SER A 50 -9.83 4.34 0.64
N LEU A 51 -9.49 4.04 -0.61
CA LEU A 51 -8.94 4.99 -1.58
C LEU A 51 -9.95 5.42 -2.65
N SER A 52 -11.15 4.83 -2.67
CA SER A 52 -12.14 5.00 -3.75
C SER A 52 -12.42 6.48 -4.09
N ALA A 53 -12.68 7.31 -3.08
CA ALA A 53 -12.96 8.73 -3.28
C ALA A 53 -11.76 9.50 -3.88
N ASP A 54 -10.55 9.20 -3.43
CA ASP A 54 -9.32 9.83 -3.93
C ASP A 54 -9.02 9.40 -5.38
N ILE A 55 -9.30 8.13 -5.71
CA ILE A 55 -9.17 7.61 -7.08
C ILE A 55 -10.15 8.31 -8.03
N GLU A 56 -11.40 8.54 -7.62
CA GLU A 56 -12.37 9.30 -8.41
C GLU A 56 -11.97 10.76 -8.59
N LEU A 57 -11.35 11.37 -7.57
CA LEU A 57 -10.80 12.71 -7.68
C LEU A 57 -9.70 12.79 -8.75
N ILE A 58 -8.78 11.81 -8.77
CA ILE A 58 -7.76 11.72 -9.82
C ILE A 58 -8.39 11.52 -11.21
N ARG A 59 -9.38 10.62 -11.35
CA ARG A 59 -10.11 10.42 -12.61
C ARG A 59 -10.74 11.71 -13.12
N THR A 60 -11.28 12.52 -12.21
CA THR A 60 -11.87 13.82 -12.54
C THR A 60 -10.82 14.77 -13.13
N TRP A 61 -9.64 14.87 -12.52
CA TRP A 61 -8.56 15.72 -13.04
C TRP A 61 -8.00 15.22 -14.38
N ILE A 62 -7.86 13.90 -14.57
CA ILE A 62 -7.48 13.32 -15.86
C ILE A 62 -8.49 13.69 -16.94
N THR A 63 -9.78 13.51 -16.66
CA THR A 63 -10.88 13.85 -17.58
C THR A 63 -10.87 15.35 -17.92
N GLN A 64 -10.67 16.20 -16.92
CA GLN A 64 -10.54 17.65 -17.13
C GLN A 64 -9.31 17.99 -17.98
N GLY A 65 -8.19 17.32 -17.75
CA GLY A 65 -6.97 17.49 -18.55
C GLY A 65 -7.16 17.07 -20.00
N GLN A 66 -7.84 15.94 -20.25
CA GLN A 66 -8.20 15.50 -21.60
C GLN A 66 -9.15 16.50 -22.29
N ALA A 67 -10.10 17.07 -21.55
CA ALA A 67 -10.99 18.11 -22.08
C ALA A 67 -10.22 19.40 -22.44
N PHE A 68 -9.21 19.80 -21.64
CA PHE A 68 -8.34 20.92 -21.99
C PHE A 68 -7.44 20.62 -23.18
N LEU A 69 -6.97 19.37 -23.30
CA LEU A 69 -6.21 18.94 -24.46
C LEU A 69 -7.03 19.06 -25.76
N ALA A 70 -8.29 18.62 -25.73
CA ALA A 70 -9.21 18.76 -26.87
C ALA A 70 -9.58 20.21 -27.22
N GLN A 71 -9.32 21.16 -26.32
CA GLN A 71 -9.56 22.59 -26.51
C GLN A 71 -8.27 23.38 -26.81
N ASP A 72 -7.15 22.69 -27.06
CA ASP A 72 -5.82 23.28 -27.26
C ASP A 72 -5.35 24.18 -26.09
N LYS A 73 -5.85 23.93 -24.87
CA LYS A 73 -5.51 24.66 -23.64
C LYS A 73 -4.37 23.97 -22.87
N ALA A 74 -3.25 23.71 -23.54
CA ALA A 74 -2.13 22.96 -22.99
C ALA A 74 -1.58 23.53 -21.66
N SER A 75 -1.53 24.86 -21.52
CA SER A 75 -1.06 25.52 -20.29
C SER A 75 -1.90 25.23 -19.05
N ALA A 76 -3.14 24.80 -19.21
CA ALA A 76 -4.03 24.42 -18.11
C ALA A 76 -3.89 22.94 -17.70
N ILE A 77 -3.15 22.14 -18.47
CA ILE A 77 -2.97 20.70 -18.23
C ILE A 77 -1.88 20.43 -17.19
N ASP A 78 -0.76 21.14 -17.26
CA ASP A 78 0.38 20.90 -16.37
C ASP A 78 0.01 20.98 -14.86
N PRO A 79 -0.79 21.96 -14.39
CA PRO A 79 -1.22 21.98 -12.99
C PRO A 79 -2.08 20.77 -12.59
N LEU A 80 -2.84 20.21 -13.53
CA LEU A 80 -3.65 19.01 -13.26
C LEU A 80 -2.74 17.78 -13.15
N LEU A 81 -1.76 17.63 -14.03
CA LEU A 81 -0.80 16.53 -13.96
C LEU A 81 -0.01 16.54 -12.65
N LEU A 82 0.42 17.71 -12.18
CA LEU A 82 1.09 17.84 -10.88
C LEU A 82 0.21 17.39 -9.71
N ARG A 83 -1.09 17.71 -9.75
CA ARG A 83 -2.05 17.25 -8.73
C ARG A 83 -2.25 15.74 -8.78
N VAL A 84 -2.37 15.18 -9.99
CA VAL A 84 -2.49 13.74 -10.21
C VAL A 84 -1.26 13.01 -9.65
N GLU A 85 -0.06 13.48 -9.97
CA GLU A 85 1.20 12.92 -9.49
C GLU A 85 1.28 12.93 -7.96
N ALA A 86 1.04 14.09 -7.34
CA ALA A 86 1.07 14.23 -5.89
C ALA A 86 0.06 13.32 -5.18
N GLN A 87 -1.16 13.22 -5.72
CA GLN A 87 -2.20 12.39 -5.14
C GLN A 87 -1.90 10.90 -5.31
N VAL A 88 -1.40 10.47 -6.47
CA VAL A 88 -1.00 9.07 -6.70
C VAL A 88 0.09 8.66 -5.71
N GLU A 89 1.09 9.50 -5.49
CA GLU A 89 2.16 9.21 -4.53
C GLU A 89 1.63 9.14 -3.09
N TYR A 90 0.78 10.08 -2.70
CA TYR A 90 0.10 10.04 -1.41
C TYR A 90 -0.68 8.73 -1.20
N LEU A 91 -1.40 8.25 -2.22
CA LEU A 91 -2.16 7.01 -2.14
C LEU A 91 -1.26 5.77 -2.04
N ARG A 92 -0.11 5.76 -2.71
CA ARG A 92 0.90 4.68 -2.54
C ARG A 92 1.39 4.60 -1.11
N VAL A 93 1.78 5.74 -0.53
CA VAL A 93 2.24 5.81 0.86
C VAL A 93 1.14 5.35 1.83
N LYS A 94 -0.13 5.73 1.55
CA LYS A 94 -1.28 5.29 2.36
C LYS A 94 -1.47 3.78 2.29
N LEU A 95 -1.36 3.17 1.11
CA LEU A 95 -1.42 1.70 0.95
C LEU A 95 -0.29 1.00 1.68
N ASP A 96 0.94 1.49 1.54
CA ASP A 96 2.10 0.91 2.22
C ASP A 96 1.93 0.96 3.75
N ARG A 97 1.38 2.06 4.26
CA ARG A 97 1.05 2.18 5.69
C ARG A 97 0.02 1.14 6.12
N ILE A 98 -1.09 1.00 5.38
CA ILE A 98 -2.15 0.02 5.70
C ILE A 98 -1.58 -1.41 5.66
N ALA A 99 -0.76 -1.73 4.66
CA ALA A 99 -0.10 -3.03 4.58
C ALA A 99 0.81 -3.31 5.79
N ALA A 100 1.56 -2.30 6.25
CA ALA A 100 2.40 -2.41 7.43
C ALA A 100 1.58 -2.56 8.73
N GLU A 101 0.49 -1.80 8.88
CA GLU A 101 -0.44 -1.90 10.01
C GLU A 101 -1.07 -3.30 10.08
N ASN A 102 -1.51 -3.85 8.95
CA ASN A 102 -2.08 -5.21 8.88
C ASN A 102 -1.04 -6.29 9.25
N ALA A 103 0.19 -6.17 8.76
CA ALA A 103 1.25 -7.11 9.10
C ALA A 103 1.63 -7.06 10.58
N ALA A 104 1.61 -5.87 11.19
CA ALA A 104 1.83 -5.72 12.63
C ALA A 104 0.70 -6.39 13.43
N GLN A 105 -0.56 -6.14 13.05
CA GLN A 105 -1.72 -6.77 13.70
C GLN A 105 -1.67 -8.30 13.60
N GLU A 106 -1.35 -8.85 12.42
CA GLU A 106 -1.22 -10.30 12.25
C GLU A 106 -0.13 -10.89 13.15
N SER A 107 0.99 -10.19 13.31
CA SER A 107 2.06 -10.61 14.23
C SER A 107 1.62 -10.57 15.69
N GLU A 108 0.84 -9.57 16.10
CA GLU A 108 0.29 -9.48 17.45
C GLU A 108 -0.71 -10.62 17.71
N ASP A 109 -1.61 -10.88 16.77
CA ASP A 109 -2.59 -11.96 16.86
C ASP A 109 -1.90 -13.34 16.96
N GLN A 110 -0.83 -13.56 16.19
CA GLN A 110 -0.03 -14.79 16.28
C GLN A 110 0.69 -14.92 17.63
N ALA A 111 1.24 -13.83 18.17
CA ALA A 111 1.90 -13.84 19.47
C ALA A 111 0.90 -14.19 20.60
N VAL A 112 -0.28 -13.58 20.59
CA VAL A 112 -1.36 -13.87 21.54
C VAL A 112 -1.82 -15.33 21.42
N ALA A 113 -1.96 -15.85 20.19
CA ALA A 113 -2.32 -17.25 19.97
C ALA A 113 -1.24 -18.22 20.50
N MET A 114 0.04 -17.90 20.32
CA MET A 114 1.15 -18.69 20.86
C MET A 114 1.19 -18.67 22.38
N GLU A 115 0.99 -17.51 23.01
CA GLU A 115 0.94 -17.37 24.47
C GLU A 115 -0.19 -18.24 25.04
N LYS A 116 -1.39 -18.13 24.47
CA LYS A 116 -2.54 -18.96 24.86
C LYS A 116 -2.26 -20.46 24.69
N GLN A 117 -1.58 -20.86 23.62
CA GLN A 117 -1.22 -22.26 23.42
C GLN A 117 -0.17 -22.72 24.45
N ALA A 118 0.82 -21.89 24.76
CA ALA A 118 1.83 -22.20 25.78
C ALA A 118 1.19 -22.37 27.16
N GLU A 119 0.24 -21.51 27.54
CA GLU A 119 -0.52 -21.63 28.79
C GLU A 119 -1.30 -22.95 28.86
N GLN A 120 -1.98 -23.33 27.77
CA GLN A 120 -2.72 -24.60 27.71
C GLN A 120 -1.79 -25.81 27.85
N VAL A 121 -0.62 -25.78 27.19
CA VAL A 121 0.38 -26.85 27.30
C VAL A 121 0.95 -26.92 28.72
N ALA A 122 1.24 -25.79 29.35
CA ALA A 122 1.72 -25.76 30.73
C ALA A 122 0.68 -26.32 31.71
N ALA A 123 -0.59 -25.95 31.58
CA ALA A 123 -1.67 -26.47 32.40
C ALA A 123 -1.87 -27.99 32.19
N ALA A 124 -1.80 -28.46 30.94
CA ALA A 124 -1.90 -29.89 30.63
C ALA A 124 -0.71 -30.69 31.19
N ALA A 125 0.50 -30.13 31.14
CA ALA A 125 1.70 -30.75 31.72
C ALA A 125 1.57 -30.88 33.24
N GLN A 126 1.15 -29.82 33.94
CA GLN A 126 0.91 -29.85 35.39
C GLN A 126 -0.15 -30.90 35.76
N ALA A 127 -1.27 -30.95 35.04
CA ALA A 127 -2.30 -31.96 35.29
C ALA A 127 -1.81 -33.40 35.03
N ALA A 128 -0.91 -33.60 34.06
CA ALA A 128 -0.29 -34.89 33.82
C ALA A 128 0.69 -35.29 34.94
N GLU A 129 1.53 -34.36 35.40
CA GLU A 129 2.43 -34.57 36.53
C GLU A 129 1.67 -34.93 37.81
N GLU A 130 0.57 -34.22 38.11
CA GLU A 130 -0.29 -34.52 39.25
C GLU A 130 -0.87 -35.93 39.16
N ARG A 131 -1.37 -36.34 37.99
CA ARG A 131 -1.90 -37.71 37.78
C ARG A 131 -0.83 -38.78 37.98
N VAL A 132 0.38 -38.57 37.46
CA VAL A 132 1.49 -39.52 37.64
C VAL A 132 1.83 -39.65 39.12
N ARG A 133 1.97 -38.52 39.82
CA ARG A 133 2.23 -38.50 41.27
C ARG A 133 1.13 -39.20 42.07
N GLU A 134 -0.14 -39.03 41.67
CA GLU A 134 -1.26 -39.71 42.30
C GLU A 134 -1.21 -41.23 42.09
N LEU A 135 -0.87 -41.70 40.88
CA LEU A 135 -0.70 -43.11 40.58
C LEU A 135 0.48 -43.72 41.35
N GLU A 136 1.61 -43.04 41.43
CA GLU A 136 2.77 -43.46 42.23
C GLU A 136 2.42 -43.59 43.72
N SER A 137 1.54 -42.71 44.23
CA SER A 137 1.11 -42.74 45.64
C SER A 137 0.19 -43.92 45.99
N ARG A 138 -0.47 -44.52 44.99
CA ARG A 138 -1.41 -45.64 45.19
C ARG A 138 -0.74 -47.02 45.20
N GLY A 139 0.54 -47.12 44.82
CA GLY A 139 1.30 -48.38 44.76
C GLY A 139 0.81 -49.32 43.64
N PRO A 140 1.62 -50.32 43.25
CA PRO A 140 1.22 -51.35 42.28
C PRO A 140 0.11 -52.28 42.82
#